data_AF-A0A0B3AQ25-F1
#
_entry.id   AF-A0A0B3AQ25-F1
#
_cell.length_a   1.000
_cell.length_b   1.000
_cell.length_c   1.000
_cell.angle_alpha   90.00
_cell.angle_beta   90.00
_cell.angle_gamma   90.00
#
_symmetry.space_group_name_H-M   'P 1'
#
loop_
_entity.id
_entity.type
_entity.pdbx_description
1 polymer ?
#
loop_
_entity_poly.entity_id
_entity_poly.type
_entity_poly.pdbx_seq_one_letter_code
_entity_poly.pdbx_strand_id
1 'polypeptide(L)'
;MKNPWQIIAIILAIALIASLAVLLSKPVPGINAGAQDAISEAQKTSLSDKAITYLKSTFFDAQGITVSLKSSEQVNNELLLLNLELSKDGQTQALPCYITTDGKKLIVGDTLLLEEKPATTPETPGQQLQKSDKPVVELFVMSHCPYGTQTEKGILPVVNLLEDKIDFSVKFVYYAMHGETELQEQARQYCIQKEQPEKFLPYLSCFLADGNSGRCIAE
;
A
#
# COMPACT_ATOMS: atom_id res chain seq x y z
N MET A 1 -23.20 -71.18 -45.11
CA MET A 1 -24.19 -70.47 -44.28
C MET A 1 -23.41 -69.56 -43.36
N LYS A 2 -23.47 -68.23 -43.53
CA LYS A 2 -22.74 -67.32 -42.63
C LYS A 2 -23.34 -67.44 -41.23
N ASN A 3 -22.51 -67.67 -40.22
CA ASN A 3 -22.96 -67.88 -38.85
C ASN A 3 -23.68 -66.61 -38.36
N PRO A 4 -25.00 -66.68 -38.08
CA PRO A 4 -25.80 -65.50 -37.79
C PRO A 4 -25.26 -64.72 -36.57
N TRP A 5 -24.63 -65.41 -35.64
CA TRP A 5 -23.99 -64.82 -34.47
C TRP A 5 -22.80 -63.89 -34.80
N GLN A 6 -22.01 -64.20 -35.84
CA GLN A 6 -20.89 -63.34 -36.26
C GLN A 6 -21.39 -62.03 -36.89
N ILE A 7 -22.52 -62.08 -37.61
CA ILE A 7 -23.14 -60.89 -38.20
C ILE A 7 -23.68 -59.98 -37.10
N ILE A 8 -24.34 -60.55 -36.08
CA ILE A 8 -24.86 -59.80 -34.93
C ILE A 8 -23.71 -59.16 -34.12
N ALA A 9 -22.61 -59.89 -33.89
CA ALA A 9 -21.45 -59.37 -33.17
C ALA A 9 -20.79 -58.18 -33.90
N ILE A 10 -20.69 -58.24 -35.23
CA ILE A 10 -20.14 -57.15 -36.04
C ILE A 10 -21.04 -55.92 -35.99
N ILE A 11 -22.37 -56.10 -36.09
CA ILE A 11 -23.32 -54.99 -36.01
C ILE A 11 -23.27 -54.31 -34.64
N LEU A 12 -23.19 -55.09 -33.55
CA LEU A 12 -23.07 -54.55 -32.20
C LEU A 12 -21.74 -53.82 -31.98
N ALA A 13 -20.64 -54.33 -32.52
CA ALA A 13 -19.34 -53.66 -32.44
C ALA A 13 -19.36 -52.31 -33.19
N ILE A 14 -19.95 -52.27 -34.39
CA ILE A 14 -20.11 -51.02 -35.15
C ILE A 14 -21.00 -50.03 -34.41
N ALA A 15 -22.11 -50.49 -33.82
CA ALA A 15 -23.01 -49.66 -33.01
C ALA A 15 -22.33 -49.12 -31.73
N LEU A 16 -21.45 -49.91 -31.10
CA LEU A 16 -20.67 -49.48 -29.95
C LEU A 16 -19.63 -48.42 -30.33
N ILE A 17 -18.93 -48.61 -31.46
CA ILE A 17 -17.94 -47.65 -31.96
C ILE A 17 -18.65 -46.34 -32.37
N ALA A 18 -19.80 -46.42 -33.04
CA ALA A 18 -20.58 -45.25 -33.43
C ALA A 18 -21.14 -44.51 -32.20
N SER A 19 -21.62 -45.23 -31.18
CA SER A 19 -22.11 -44.59 -29.94
C SER A 19 -20.99 -43.96 -29.12
N LEU A 20 -19.80 -44.58 -29.06
CA LEU A 20 -18.61 -44.02 -28.43
C LEU A 20 -18.10 -42.78 -29.17
N ALA A 21 -18.11 -42.79 -30.51
CA ALA A 21 -17.77 -41.63 -31.32
C ALA A 21 -18.72 -40.45 -31.07
N VAL A 22 -20.04 -40.70 -30.96
CA VAL A 22 -21.02 -39.66 -30.61
C VAL A 22 -20.83 -39.14 -29.18
N LEU A 23 -20.41 -39.98 -28.23
CA LEU A 23 -20.05 -39.56 -26.87
C LEU A 23 -18.81 -38.66 -26.84
N LEU A 24 -17.79 -38.97 -27.66
CA LEU A 24 -16.54 -38.20 -27.76
C LEU A 24 -16.68 -36.92 -28.62
N SER A 25 -17.71 -36.83 -29.46
CA SER A 25 -17.94 -35.67 -30.35
C SER A 25 -18.77 -34.56 -29.71
N LYS A 26 -19.43 -34.82 -28.58
CA LYS A 26 -20.23 -33.81 -27.88
C LYS A 26 -19.34 -33.09 -26.87
N PRO A 27 -19.22 -31.74 -26.94
CA PRO A 27 -18.57 -30.98 -25.87
C PRO A 27 -19.31 -31.27 -24.56
N VAL A 28 -18.58 -31.73 -23.54
CA VAL A 28 -19.13 -31.98 -22.20
C VAL A 28 -19.55 -30.63 -21.62
N PRO A 29 -20.83 -30.39 -21.33
CA PRO A 29 -21.24 -29.18 -20.64
C PRO A 29 -20.65 -29.23 -19.23
N GLY A 30 -19.66 -28.39 -18.94
CA GLY A 30 -19.07 -28.27 -17.60
C GLY A 30 -17.62 -28.72 -17.44
N ILE A 31 -16.93 -29.16 -18.51
CA ILE A 31 -15.46 -29.26 -18.49
C ILE A 31 -14.90 -28.06 -19.25
N ASN A 32 -14.96 -26.89 -18.62
CA ASN A 32 -13.91 -25.91 -18.87
C ASN A 32 -12.68 -26.46 -18.17
N ALA A 33 -11.81 -27.12 -18.94
CA ALA A 33 -10.40 -27.10 -18.58
C ALA A 33 -10.05 -25.61 -18.51
N GLY A 34 -9.83 -25.09 -17.31
CA GLY A 34 -9.40 -23.71 -17.11
C GLY A 34 -8.03 -23.53 -17.77
N ALA A 35 -8.03 -23.26 -19.07
CA ALA A 35 -6.94 -22.53 -19.68
C ALA A 35 -6.95 -21.17 -18.97
N GLN A 36 -5.99 -20.96 -18.09
CA GLN A 36 -5.57 -19.62 -17.72
C GLN A 36 -5.18 -18.94 -19.03
N ASP A 37 -6.04 -18.10 -19.57
CA ASP A 37 -5.68 -17.26 -20.72
C ASP A 37 -4.62 -16.29 -20.21
N ALA A 38 -3.35 -16.68 -20.42
CA ALA A 38 -2.22 -15.84 -20.10
C ALA A 38 -2.35 -14.53 -20.87
N ILE A 39 -2.34 -13.39 -20.17
CA ILE A 39 -2.40 -12.09 -20.83
C ILE A 39 -1.13 -11.91 -21.68
N SER A 40 -1.30 -11.44 -22.91
CA SER A 40 -0.19 -11.23 -23.83
C SER A 40 0.77 -10.15 -23.33
N GLU A 41 2.05 -10.22 -23.74
CA GLU A 41 3.05 -9.20 -23.39
C GLU A 41 2.65 -7.78 -23.83
N ALA A 42 1.94 -7.66 -24.96
CA ALA A 42 1.40 -6.39 -25.43
C ALA A 42 0.33 -5.83 -24.46
N GLN A 43 -0.54 -6.70 -23.91
CA GLN A 43 -1.53 -6.30 -22.91
C GLN A 43 -0.85 -5.90 -21.60
N LYS A 44 0.17 -6.65 -21.14
CA LYS A 44 0.94 -6.29 -19.94
C LYS A 44 1.59 -4.91 -20.08
N THR A 45 2.18 -4.63 -21.23
CA THR A 45 2.81 -3.33 -21.53
C THR A 45 1.77 -2.20 -21.48
N SER A 46 0.63 -2.37 -22.17
CA SER A 46 -0.47 -1.39 -22.16
C SER A 46 -1.03 -1.11 -20.77
N LEU A 47 -1.23 -2.15 -19.96
CA LEU A 47 -1.69 -2.03 -18.57
C LEU A 47 -0.65 -1.32 -17.69
N SER A 48 0.63 -1.64 -17.87
CA SER A 48 1.73 -1.01 -17.16
C SER A 48 1.82 0.48 -17.48
N ASP A 49 1.77 0.84 -18.76
CA ASP A 49 1.79 2.24 -19.22
C ASP A 49 0.60 3.02 -18.67
N LYS A 50 -0.59 2.40 -18.65
CA LYS A 50 -1.80 3.01 -18.06
C LYS A 50 -1.62 3.26 -16.56
N ALA A 51 -1.09 2.29 -15.81
CA ALA A 51 -0.82 2.44 -14.39
C ALA A 51 0.20 3.55 -14.11
N ILE A 52 1.33 3.54 -14.83
CA ILE A 52 2.40 4.54 -14.69
C ILE A 52 1.87 5.94 -15.02
N THR A 53 1.10 6.08 -16.09
CA THR A 53 0.52 7.37 -16.50
C THR A 53 -0.44 7.89 -15.43
N TYR A 54 -1.31 7.03 -14.91
CA TYR A 54 -2.24 7.39 -13.84
C TYR A 54 -1.49 7.83 -12.57
N LEU A 55 -0.48 7.06 -12.14
CA LEU A 55 0.29 7.36 -10.94
C LEU A 55 1.09 8.67 -11.07
N LYS A 56 1.75 8.88 -12.21
CA LYS A 56 2.48 10.11 -12.51
C LYS A 56 1.57 11.34 -12.43
N SER A 57 0.50 11.34 -13.20
CA SER A 57 -0.43 12.48 -13.29
C SER A 57 -1.21 12.74 -12.01
N THR A 58 -1.50 11.71 -11.22
CA THR A 58 -2.32 11.85 -10.00
C THR A 58 -1.49 12.20 -8.77
N PHE A 59 -0.28 11.64 -8.64
CA PHE A 59 0.48 11.71 -7.39
C PHE A 59 1.88 12.33 -7.52
N PHE A 60 2.60 12.11 -8.63
CA PHE A 60 4.06 12.25 -8.62
C PHE A 60 4.63 13.40 -9.48
N ASP A 61 3.93 13.84 -10.52
CA ASP A 61 4.44 14.86 -11.45
C ASP A 61 4.74 16.20 -10.75
N ALA A 62 3.88 16.62 -9.81
CA ALA A 62 4.09 17.85 -9.03
C ALA A 62 5.25 17.74 -8.03
N GLN A 63 5.77 16.54 -7.77
CA GLN A 63 6.78 16.26 -6.74
C GLN A 63 8.17 15.97 -7.32
N GLY A 64 8.31 15.94 -8.65
CA GLY A 64 9.56 15.59 -9.34
C GLY A 64 9.98 14.13 -9.16
N ILE A 65 9.03 13.23 -8.87
CA ILE A 65 9.28 11.80 -8.68
C ILE A 65 9.07 11.08 -10.01
N THR A 66 10.07 10.32 -10.47
CA THR A 66 9.96 9.50 -11.68
C THR A 66 9.44 8.11 -11.32
N VAL A 67 8.57 7.55 -12.17
CA VAL A 67 8.02 6.19 -12.02
C VAL A 67 8.47 5.34 -13.21
N SER A 68 9.03 4.16 -12.94
CA SER A 68 9.49 3.19 -13.94
C SER A 68 9.02 1.77 -13.61
N LEU A 69 8.84 0.92 -14.61
CA LEU A 69 8.51 -0.50 -14.44
C LEU A 69 9.79 -1.32 -14.29
N LYS A 70 9.89 -2.13 -13.23
CA LYS A 70 10.93 -3.17 -13.10
C LYS A 70 10.48 -4.50 -13.71
N SER A 71 9.28 -4.95 -13.35
CA SER A 71 8.70 -6.18 -13.87
C SER A 71 7.19 -6.19 -13.77
N SER A 72 6.56 -7.07 -14.55
CA SER A 72 5.13 -7.36 -14.45
C SER A 72 4.89 -8.86 -14.44
N GLU A 73 4.00 -9.32 -13.56
CA GLU A 73 3.69 -10.73 -13.35
C GLU A 73 2.19 -10.95 -13.24
N GLN A 74 1.64 -11.90 -14.00
CA GLN A 74 0.24 -12.23 -13.89
C GLN A 74 0.01 -13.09 -12.65
N VAL A 75 -0.79 -12.58 -11.71
CA VAL A 75 -1.11 -13.27 -10.45
C VAL A 75 -2.23 -14.28 -10.68
N ASN A 76 -3.27 -13.86 -11.40
CA ASN A 76 -4.39 -14.69 -11.80
C ASN A 76 -5.10 -14.08 -13.03
N ASN A 77 -6.30 -14.54 -13.37
CA ASN A 77 -7.05 -14.05 -14.53
C ASN A 77 -7.53 -12.59 -14.37
N GLU A 78 -7.56 -12.07 -13.15
CA GLU A 78 -8.08 -10.74 -12.84
C GLU A 78 -6.99 -9.73 -12.49
N LEU A 79 -5.81 -10.16 -12.01
CA LEU A 79 -4.78 -9.28 -11.49
C LEU A 79 -3.41 -9.47 -12.15
N LEU A 80 -2.81 -8.34 -12.49
CA LEU A 80 -1.42 -8.21 -12.93
C LEU A 80 -0.65 -7.40 -11.87
N LEU A 81 0.38 -8.02 -11.29
CA LEU A 81 1.35 -7.35 -10.41
C LEU A 81 2.31 -6.54 -11.26
N LEU A 82 2.53 -5.29 -10.88
CA LEU A 82 3.49 -4.36 -11.43
C LEU A 82 4.48 -3.98 -10.33
N ASN A 83 5.73 -4.38 -10.47
CA ASN A 83 6.80 -3.91 -9.59
C ASN A 83 7.33 -2.60 -10.15
N LEU A 84 6.87 -1.48 -9.61
CA LEU A 84 7.31 -0.14 -10.02
C LEU A 84 8.46 0.34 -9.12
N GLU A 85 9.28 1.22 -9.67
CA GLU A 85 10.32 1.94 -8.93
C GLU A 85 10.06 3.44 -9.04
N LEU A 86 9.96 4.09 -7.88
CA LEU A 86 9.94 5.53 -7.71
C LEU A 86 11.37 6.01 -7.54
N SER A 87 11.76 7.08 -8.25
CA SER A 87 13.09 7.67 -8.13
C SER A 87 13.03 9.18 -7.97
N LYS A 88 13.77 9.72 -7.00
CA LYS A 88 13.97 11.15 -6.77
C LYS A 88 15.36 11.39 -6.17
N ASP A 89 16.11 12.33 -6.75
CA ASP A 89 17.43 12.75 -6.27
C ASP A 89 18.43 11.59 -6.01
N GLY A 90 18.36 10.54 -6.84
CA GLY A 90 19.21 9.35 -6.73
C GLY A 90 18.76 8.33 -5.67
N GLN A 91 17.68 8.59 -4.94
CA GLN A 91 17.04 7.62 -4.05
C GLN A 91 15.93 6.87 -4.80
N THR A 92 15.87 5.56 -4.60
CA THR A 92 14.89 4.67 -5.21
C THR A 92 14.01 3.98 -4.16
N GLN A 93 12.72 3.90 -4.42
CA GLN A 93 11.77 3.17 -3.59
C GLN A 93 10.90 2.24 -4.45
N ALA A 94 10.74 0.99 -4.01
CA ALA A 94 9.83 0.05 -4.65
C ALA A 94 8.37 0.42 -4.34
N LEU A 95 7.51 0.34 -5.36
CA LEU A 95 6.07 0.55 -5.25
C LEU A 95 5.35 -0.61 -5.97
N PRO A 96 5.10 -1.74 -5.30
CA PRO A 96 4.29 -2.81 -5.87
C PRO A 96 2.86 -2.30 -6.06
N CYS A 97 2.29 -2.62 -7.22
CA CYS A 97 0.92 -2.27 -7.57
C CYS A 97 0.23 -3.45 -8.25
N TYR A 98 -1.08 -3.57 -8.08
CA TYR A 98 -1.89 -4.55 -8.79
C TYR A 98 -2.88 -3.81 -9.68
N ILE A 99 -2.89 -4.13 -10.97
CA ILE A 99 -3.89 -3.62 -11.90
C ILE A 99 -4.81 -4.76 -12.32
N THR A 100 -6.10 -4.48 -12.42
CA THR A 100 -7.02 -5.47 -12.97
C THR A 100 -6.73 -5.71 -14.45
N THR A 101 -6.95 -6.92 -14.96
CA THR A 101 -6.72 -7.26 -16.37
C THR A 101 -7.62 -6.47 -17.34
N ASP A 102 -8.75 -5.94 -16.85
CA ASP A 102 -9.60 -4.98 -17.58
C ASP A 102 -9.10 -3.52 -17.50
N GLY A 103 -8.03 -3.27 -16.75
CA GLY A 103 -7.38 -1.98 -16.56
C GLY A 103 -8.23 -0.94 -15.84
N LYS A 104 -9.34 -1.31 -15.19
CA LYS A 104 -10.25 -0.34 -14.56
C LYS A 104 -9.89 0.00 -13.12
N LYS A 105 -9.19 -0.90 -12.42
CA LYS A 105 -8.83 -0.71 -11.01
C LYS A 105 -7.32 -0.84 -10.85
N LEU A 106 -6.76 0.06 -10.06
CA LEU A 106 -5.36 0.05 -9.64
C LEU A 106 -5.34 0.02 -8.11
N ILE A 107 -4.61 -0.95 -7.56
CA ILE A 107 -4.37 -1.12 -6.14
C ILE A 107 -2.89 -0.82 -5.93
N VAL A 108 -2.58 0.09 -5.01
CA VAL A 108 -1.22 0.58 -4.78
C VAL A 108 -0.79 0.15 -3.38
N GLY A 109 0.39 -0.45 -3.26
CA GLY A 109 0.97 -0.87 -2.00
C GLY A 109 1.16 -2.38 -1.87
N ASP A 110 1.83 -2.77 -0.79
CA ASP A 110 2.10 -4.16 -0.47
C ASP A 110 0.83 -4.95 -0.14
N THR A 111 0.82 -6.23 -0.51
CA THR A 111 -0.18 -7.20 -0.05
C THR A 111 0.34 -7.99 1.13
N LEU A 112 -0.54 -8.24 2.09
CA LEU A 112 -0.29 -9.23 3.13
C LEU A 112 -0.58 -10.63 2.55
N LEU A 113 0.45 -11.45 2.41
CA LEU A 113 0.28 -12.84 2.00
C LEU A 113 -0.28 -13.64 3.19
N LEU A 114 -1.44 -14.28 3.00
CA LEU A 114 -2.12 -15.01 4.08
C LEU A 114 -1.46 -16.37 4.38
N GLU A 115 -0.83 -16.97 3.36
CA GLU A 115 -0.24 -18.32 3.43
C GLU A 115 1.26 -18.28 3.75
N GLU A 116 1.90 -17.13 3.53
CA GLU A 116 3.24 -16.89 4.03
C GLU A 116 3.13 -16.28 5.42
N LYS A 117 3.59 -17.01 6.44
CA LYS A 117 3.96 -16.37 7.70
C LYS A 117 4.90 -15.22 7.31
N PRO A 118 4.67 -13.97 7.76
CA PRO A 118 5.49 -12.84 7.36
C PRO A 118 6.94 -13.30 7.44
N ALA A 119 7.60 -13.34 6.28
CA ALA A 119 9.03 -13.56 6.26
C ALA A 119 9.56 -12.61 7.31
N THR A 120 10.31 -13.14 8.29
CA THR A 120 11.06 -12.27 9.17
C THR A 120 11.84 -11.42 8.19
N THR A 121 11.44 -10.16 8.02
CA THR A 121 12.18 -9.19 7.24
C THR A 121 13.60 -9.42 7.71
N PRO A 122 14.57 -9.79 6.83
CA PRO A 122 15.94 -9.90 7.29
C PRO A 122 16.15 -8.61 8.06
N GLU A 123 16.35 -8.74 9.38
CA GLU A 123 16.43 -7.58 10.25
C GLU A 123 17.42 -6.69 9.54
N THR A 124 16.98 -5.53 9.04
CA THR A 124 17.89 -4.48 8.62
C THR A 124 18.87 -4.42 9.77
N PRO A 125 20.16 -4.84 9.61
CA PRO A 125 20.99 -5.32 10.71
C PRO A 125 20.78 -4.39 11.88
N GLY A 126 20.04 -4.88 12.89
CA GLY A 126 19.18 -4.04 13.75
C GLY A 126 19.85 -2.70 13.94
N GLN A 127 19.35 -1.66 13.24
CA GLN A 127 20.05 -0.38 13.10
C GLN A 127 20.69 -0.10 14.44
N GLN A 128 22.03 -0.11 14.53
CA GLN A 128 22.71 -0.07 15.83
C GLN A 128 22.27 1.23 16.50
N LEU A 129 21.23 1.13 17.33
CA LEU A 129 20.66 2.27 18.01
C LEU A 129 21.74 2.68 18.98
N GLN A 130 22.30 3.86 18.75
CA GLN A 130 23.24 4.43 19.69
C GLN A 130 22.52 4.52 21.02
N LYS A 131 23.01 3.73 21.99
CA LYS A 131 22.52 3.83 23.37
C LYS A 131 22.84 5.24 23.84
N SER A 132 21.81 5.99 24.21
CA SER A 132 21.93 7.30 24.82
C SER A 132 21.30 7.24 26.19
N ASP A 133 21.95 7.84 27.18
CA ASP A 133 21.37 8.04 28.50
C ASP A 133 20.13 8.95 28.47
N LYS A 134 20.02 9.78 27.42
CA LYS A 134 18.89 10.67 27.15
C LYS A 134 18.44 10.49 25.69
N PRO A 135 17.41 9.67 25.42
CA PRO A 135 16.92 9.48 24.06
C PRO A 135 16.30 10.78 23.52
N VAL A 136 16.56 11.05 22.25
CA VAL A 136 15.96 12.16 21.50
C VAL A 136 14.67 11.67 20.84
N VAL A 137 13.57 12.38 21.09
CA VAL A 137 12.24 12.04 20.57
C VAL A 137 11.72 13.25 19.79
N GLU A 138 11.62 13.09 18.48
CA GLU A 138 11.08 14.12 17.58
C GLU A 138 9.73 13.66 17.03
N LEU A 139 8.66 14.36 17.41
CA LEU A 139 7.31 14.06 16.95
C LEU A 139 6.94 14.97 15.77
N PHE A 140 6.91 14.42 14.56
CA PHE A 140 6.54 15.15 13.34
C PHE A 140 5.03 15.08 13.09
N VAL A 141 4.35 16.22 13.17
CA VAL A 141 2.88 16.32 13.07
C VAL A 141 2.46 17.55 12.28
N MET A 142 1.15 17.66 12.05
CA MET A 142 0.48 18.91 11.67
C MET A 142 -0.50 19.28 12.77
N SER A 143 -0.60 20.56 13.12
CA SER A 143 -1.38 21.02 14.29
C SER A 143 -2.88 20.75 14.21
N HIS A 144 -3.44 20.54 13.01
CA HIS A 144 -4.87 20.26 12.83
C HIS A 144 -5.14 18.84 12.31
N CYS A 145 -4.10 18.01 12.18
CA CYS A 145 -4.30 16.61 11.82
C CYS A 145 -4.98 15.85 12.96
N PRO A 146 -6.12 15.17 12.74
CA PRO A 146 -6.76 14.38 13.79
C PRO A 146 -5.87 13.24 14.30
N TYR A 147 -5.00 12.68 13.46
CA TYR A 147 -4.03 11.65 13.88
C TYR A 147 -2.82 12.26 14.59
N GLY A 148 -2.37 13.44 14.16
CA GLY A 148 -1.28 14.18 14.80
C GLY A 148 -1.65 14.55 16.23
N THR A 149 -2.80 15.20 16.40
CA THR A 149 -3.32 15.60 17.72
C THR A 149 -3.61 14.41 18.64
N GLN A 150 -4.06 13.26 18.10
CA GLN A 150 -4.18 12.03 18.89
C GLN A 150 -2.82 11.52 19.37
N THR A 151 -1.78 11.61 18.53
CA THR A 151 -0.43 11.19 18.89
C THR A 151 0.17 12.12 19.95
N GLU A 152 -0.02 13.44 19.81
CA GLU A 152 0.40 14.41 20.82
C GLU A 152 -0.29 14.13 22.17
N LYS A 153 -1.62 13.93 22.17
CA LYS A 153 -2.37 13.54 23.38
C LYS A 153 -1.86 12.25 24.01
N GLY A 154 -1.49 11.26 23.17
CA GLY A 154 -0.98 9.97 23.63
C GLY A 154 0.42 10.03 24.23
N ILE A 155 1.30 10.86 23.68
CA ILE A 155 2.70 10.94 24.12
C ILE A 155 2.91 11.92 25.30
N LEU A 156 2.09 12.96 25.42
CA LEU A 156 2.25 13.98 26.47
C LEU A 156 2.32 13.41 27.90
N PRO A 157 1.53 12.40 28.30
CA PRO A 157 1.68 11.76 29.61
C PRO A 157 3.07 11.13 29.83
N VAL A 158 3.66 10.58 28.77
CA VAL A 158 5.00 9.98 28.81
C VAL A 158 6.07 11.06 28.90
N VAL A 159 5.92 12.15 28.13
CA VAL A 159 6.83 13.31 28.19
C VAL A 159 6.83 13.91 29.60
N ASN A 160 5.65 14.11 30.20
CA ASN A 160 5.52 14.61 31.56
C ASN A 160 6.05 13.64 32.62
N LEU A 161 6.01 12.32 32.36
CA LEU A 161 6.56 11.32 33.28
C LEU A 161 8.10 11.28 33.23
N LEU A 162 8.67 11.43 32.04
CA LEU A 162 10.11 11.28 31.81
C LEU A 162 10.88 12.59 32.00
N GLU A 163 10.24 13.74 31.80
CA GLU A 163 10.80 15.08 32.03
C GLU A 163 12.23 15.23 31.46
N ASP A 164 13.22 15.39 32.34
CA ASP A 164 14.62 15.60 32.01
C ASP A 164 15.33 14.38 31.41
N LYS A 165 14.71 13.20 31.48
CA LYS A 165 15.24 11.92 30.98
C LYS A 165 15.09 11.75 29.47
N ILE A 166 14.36 12.61 28.78
CA ILE A 166 14.25 12.61 27.32
C ILE A 166 14.50 14.00 26.75
N ASP A 167 14.98 14.06 25.51
CA ASP A 167 15.01 15.29 24.73
C ASP A 167 13.84 15.25 23.75
N PHE A 168 12.72 15.85 24.14
CA PHE A 168 11.48 15.81 23.38
C PHE A 168 11.25 17.13 22.62
N SER A 169 10.90 17.03 21.33
CA SER A 169 10.40 18.17 20.58
C SER A 169 9.30 17.78 19.60
N VAL A 170 8.31 18.67 19.47
CA VAL A 170 7.34 18.61 18.38
C VAL A 170 7.94 19.32 17.18
N LYS A 171 7.86 18.65 16.02
CA LYS A 171 8.28 19.16 14.72
C LYS A 171 7.07 19.20 13.80
N PHE A 172 7.14 20.10 12.82
CA PHE A 172 6.09 20.29 11.83
C PHE A 172 6.58 19.82 10.47
N VAL A 173 5.75 19.06 9.78
CA VAL A 173 6.03 18.66 8.39
C VAL A 173 5.99 19.88 7.46
N TYR A 174 6.65 19.79 6.30
CA TYR A 174 6.84 20.97 5.43
C TYR A 174 5.56 21.46 4.73
N TYR A 175 4.48 20.67 4.74
CA TYR A 175 3.21 20.98 4.08
C TYR A 175 2.08 21.12 5.10
N ALA A 176 1.05 21.88 4.74
CA ALA A 176 -0.18 22.03 5.53
C ALA A 176 -1.38 21.59 4.71
N MET A 177 -2.24 20.77 5.31
CA MET A 177 -3.47 20.26 4.69
C MET A 177 -4.72 21.04 5.15
N HIS A 178 -4.61 21.80 6.24
CA HIS A 178 -5.70 22.62 6.80
C HIS A 178 -5.49 24.12 6.61
N GLY A 179 -4.69 24.49 5.60
CA GLY A 179 -4.53 25.88 5.16
C GLY A 179 -3.83 26.78 6.17
N GLU A 180 -4.17 28.07 6.13
CA GLU A 180 -3.47 29.12 6.87
C GLU A 180 -3.60 28.97 8.39
N THR A 181 -4.76 28.54 8.90
CA THR A 181 -4.98 28.33 10.34
C THR A 181 -3.96 27.36 10.93
N GLU A 182 -3.69 26.26 10.22
CA GLU A 182 -2.70 25.28 10.63
C GLU A 182 -1.28 25.84 10.55
N LEU A 183 -0.93 26.56 9.49
CA LEU A 183 0.38 27.22 9.39
C LEU A 183 0.62 28.22 10.53
N GLN A 184 -0.37 29.04 10.86
CA GLN A 184 -0.27 30.01 11.96
C GLN A 184 -0.10 29.32 13.32
N GLU A 185 -0.84 28.24 13.55
CA GLU A 185 -0.71 27.47 14.79
C GLU A 185 0.63 26.73 14.89
N GLN A 186 1.08 26.10 13.80
CA GLN A 186 2.40 25.44 13.79
C GLN A 186 3.52 26.47 14.03
N ALA A 187 3.46 27.63 13.40
CA ALA A 187 4.41 28.72 13.63
C ALA A 187 4.38 29.20 15.10
N ARG A 188 3.18 29.33 15.69
CA ARG A 188 3.02 29.71 17.10
C ARG A 188 3.62 28.67 18.04
N GLN A 189 3.27 27.40 17.88
CA GLN A 189 3.81 26.29 18.66
C GLN A 189 5.34 26.21 18.55
N TYR A 190 5.87 26.34 17.32
CA TYR A 190 7.31 26.40 17.07
C TYR A 190 7.97 27.55 17.85
N CYS A 191 7.40 28.75 17.78
CA CYS A 191 7.91 29.93 18.50
C CYS A 191 7.86 29.74 20.01
N ILE A 192 6.78 29.19 20.57
CA ILE A 192 6.67 28.92 22.02
C ILE A 192 7.71 27.88 22.42
N GLN A 193 7.84 26.78 21.68
CA GLN A 193 8.83 25.73 21.99
C GLN A 193 10.27 26.27 21.95
N LYS A 194 10.58 27.16 21.01
CA LYS A 194 11.93 27.71 20.84
C LYS A 194 12.27 28.82 21.85
N GLU A 195 11.33 29.73 22.09
CA GLU A 195 11.60 30.96 22.86
C GLU A 195 11.11 30.87 24.31
N GLN A 196 10.12 30.01 24.59
CA GLN A 196 9.50 29.82 25.92
C GLN A 196 9.24 28.33 26.21
N PRO A 197 10.28 27.48 26.20
CA PRO A 197 10.14 26.01 26.26
C PRO A 197 9.35 25.51 27.48
N GLU A 198 9.49 26.19 28.63
CA GLU A 198 8.74 25.86 29.86
C GLU A 198 7.22 26.02 29.72
N LYS A 199 6.77 26.88 28.79
CA LYS A 199 5.33 27.10 28.52
C LYS A 199 4.78 26.22 27.42
N PHE A 200 5.64 25.49 26.71
CA PHE A 200 5.23 24.76 25.52
C PHE A 200 4.26 23.62 25.83
N LEU A 201 4.60 22.73 26.77
CA LEU A 201 3.73 21.59 27.11
C LEU A 201 2.38 22.02 27.72
N PRO A 202 2.31 23.02 28.62
CA PRO A 202 1.04 23.60 29.07
C PRO A 202 0.21 24.16 27.91
N TYR A 203 0.82 24.96 27.04
CA TYR A 203 0.16 25.54 25.87
C TYR A 203 -0.39 24.45 24.94
N LEU A 204 0.44 23.46 24.60
CA LEU A 204 0.06 22.35 23.72
C LEU A 204 -1.09 21.54 24.33
N SER A 205 -1.04 21.25 25.63
CA SER A 205 -2.11 20.54 26.34
C SER A 205 -3.43 21.32 26.31
N CYS A 206 -3.39 22.64 26.49
CA CYS A 206 -4.56 23.49 26.36
C CYS A 206 -5.11 23.49 24.92
N PHE A 207 -4.23 23.68 23.92
CA PHE A 207 -4.63 23.69 22.51
C PHE A 207 -5.27 22.37 22.09
N LEU A 208 -4.74 21.24 22.57
CA LEU A 208 -5.27 19.92 22.26
C LEU A 208 -6.68 19.67 22.85
N ALA A 209 -7.12 20.45 23.83
CA ALA A 209 -8.46 20.29 24.42
C ALA A 209 -9.58 20.72 23.45
N ASP A 210 -9.43 21.86 22.77
CA ASP A 210 -10.49 22.46 21.95
C ASP A 210 -10.01 23.19 20.68
N GLY A 211 -8.70 23.24 20.42
CA GLY A 211 -8.09 23.93 19.28
C GLY A 211 -8.06 25.46 19.42
N ASN A 212 -8.29 26.02 20.61
CA ASN A 212 -8.39 27.48 20.80
C ASN A 212 -7.08 28.12 21.26
N SER A 213 -6.21 28.48 20.31
CA SER A 213 -4.94 29.14 20.57
C SER A 213 -5.07 30.45 21.35
N GLY A 214 -6.11 31.24 21.08
CA GLY A 214 -6.32 32.54 21.74
C GLY A 214 -6.56 32.41 23.24
N ARG A 215 -7.36 31.41 23.65
CA ARG A 215 -7.57 31.05 25.05
C ARG A 215 -6.28 30.59 25.70
N CYS A 216 -5.55 29.69 25.03
CA CYS A 216 -4.33 29.07 25.58
C CYS A 216 -3.13 30.01 25.71
N ILE A 217 -3.11 31.13 24.99
CA ILE A 217 -2.09 32.19 25.17
C ILE A 217 -2.36 33.02 26.44
N ALA A 218 -3.63 33.11 26.86
CA ALA A 218 -4.05 33.96 27.96
C ALA A 218 -3.99 33.26 29.34
N GLU A 219 -3.76 31.94 29.36
CA GLU A 219 -3.53 31.11 30.56
C GLU A 219 -2.06 31.20 31.01
#